data_AF-A0A7C5FJ45-F1
#
_entry.id   AF-A0A7C5FJ45-F1
#
_cell.length_a   1.000
_cell.length_b   1.000
_cell.length_c   1.000
_cell.angle_alpha   90.00
_cell.angle_beta   90.00
_cell.angle_gamma   90.00
#
_symmetry.space_group_name_H-M   'P 1'
#
loop_
_entity.id
_entity.type
_entity.pdbx_description
1 polymer ?
#
loop_
_entity_poly.entity_id
_entity_poly.type
_entity_poly.pdbx_seq_one_letter_code
_entity_poly.pdbx_strand_id
1 'polypeptide(L)'
;MSKKSKMLLIIIGILVILIVIGFLFISKINKPTKSTPEIIAQIKKQNALMISLAEQNESLLKGIQDKYDQRKIKEALDAAIILNQNISQISEESLKFTDEIKNMLSVAENFDSNQRAIILQLAQNQITSITNLKDYCAYADLVKQGIAAEYEAELDNSPINLNIQPGELMKEMQNSLKIAKQNLSTASDALKDL
;
A
#
# COMPACT_ATOMS: atom_id res chain seq x y z
N MET A 1 -60.35 -11.17 -6.56
CA MET A 1 -58.94 -11.57 -6.72
C MET A 1 -58.81 -13.08 -6.65
N SER A 2 -58.19 -13.71 -7.66
CA SER A 2 -57.94 -15.15 -7.66
C SER A 2 -56.89 -15.53 -6.59
N LYS A 3 -56.94 -16.76 -6.07
CA LYS A 3 -55.94 -17.28 -5.12
C LYS A 3 -54.51 -17.14 -5.68
N LYS A 4 -54.35 -17.27 -7.01
CA LYS A 4 -53.07 -17.09 -7.71
C LYS A 4 -52.57 -15.64 -7.65
N SER A 5 -53.44 -14.64 -7.87
CA SER A 5 -53.05 -13.23 -7.77
C SER A 5 -52.69 -12.81 -6.33
N LYS A 6 -53.35 -13.37 -5.32
CA LYS A 6 -52.99 -13.13 -3.91
C LYS A 6 -51.61 -13.71 -3.57
N MET A 7 -51.32 -14.93 -4.03
CA MET A 7 -50.03 -15.59 -3.79
C MET A 7 -48.88 -14.86 -4.49
N LEU A 8 -49.10 -14.39 -5.72
CA LEU A 8 -48.10 -13.61 -6.47
C LEU A 8 -47.73 -12.31 -5.77
N LEU A 9 -48.72 -11.58 -5.22
CA LEU A 9 -48.49 -10.33 -4.50
C LEU A 9 -47.72 -10.54 -3.18
N ILE A 10 -47.96 -11.64 -2.48
CA ILE A 10 -47.22 -11.99 -1.26
C ILE A 10 -45.74 -12.25 -1.60
N ILE A 11 -45.47 -13.00 -2.67
CA ILE A 11 -44.10 -13.29 -3.11
C ILE A 11 -43.37 -12.00 -3.50
N ILE A 12 -44.01 -11.14 -4.30
CA ILE A 12 -43.44 -9.83 -4.69
C ILE A 12 -43.19 -8.96 -3.45
N GLY A 13 -44.13 -8.92 -2.51
CA GLY A 13 -43.97 -8.15 -1.26
C GLY A 13 -42.78 -8.62 -0.42
N ILE A 14 -42.62 -9.93 -0.25
CA ILE A 14 -41.47 -10.51 0.47
C ILE A 14 -40.16 -10.18 -0.26
N LEU A 15 -40.13 -10.28 -1.60
CA LEU A 15 -38.96 -9.96 -2.41
C LEU A 15 -38.52 -8.50 -2.24
N VAL A 16 -39.48 -7.56 -2.25
CA VAL A 16 -39.21 -6.12 -2.06
C VAL A 16 -38.68 -5.85 -0.65
N ILE A 17 -39.26 -6.47 0.38
CA ILE A 17 -38.78 -6.32 1.76
C ILE A 17 -37.33 -6.82 1.89
N LEU A 18 -37.01 -7.96 1.29
CA LEU A 18 -35.64 -8.51 1.30
C LEU A 18 -34.64 -7.57 0.59
N ILE A 19 -35.02 -6.98 -0.54
CA ILE A 19 -34.18 -6.00 -1.25
C ILE A 19 -33.95 -4.75 -0.39
N VAL A 20 -34.99 -4.20 0.23
CA VAL A 20 -34.87 -3.01 1.09
C VAL A 20 -34.03 -3.30 2.32
N ILE A 21 -34.23 -4.44 2.99
CA ILE A 21 -33.40 -4.85 4.13
C ILE A 21 -31.95 -5.04 3.69
N GLY A 22 -31.70 -5.67 2.54
CA GLY A 22 -30.36 -5.82 1.97
C GLY A 22 -29.67 -4.48 1.73
N PHE A 23 -30.37 -3.51 1.12
CA PHE A 23 -29.86 -2.15 0.93
C PHE A 23 -29.57 -1.43 2.25
N LEU A 24 -30.46 -1.56 3.25
CA LEU A 24 -30.26 -0.98 4.57
C LEU A 24 -29.09 -1.62 5.32
N PHE A 25 -28.87 -2.93 5.16
CA PHE A 25 -27.77 -3.66 5.78
C PHE A 25 -26.43 -3.24 5.16
N ILE A 26 -26.34 -3.17 3.83
CA ILE A 26 -25.16 -2.70 3.10
C ILE A 26 -24.86 -1.23 3.47
N SER A 27 -25.89 -0.39 3.54
CA SER A 27 -25.74 1.02 3.95
C SER A 27 -25.29 1.18 5.41
N LYS A 28 -25.74 0.32 6.34
CA LYS A 28 -25.32 0.39 7.75
C LYS A 28 -23.90 -0.14 7.99
N ILE A 29 -23.47 -1.18 7.27
CA ILE A 29 -22.12 -1.75 7.41
C ILE A 29 -21.05 -0.82 6.82
N ASN A 30 -21.37 -0.10 5.75
CA ASN A 30 -20.44 0.81 5.08
C ASN A 30 -20.48 2.26 5.62
N LYS A 31 -21.20 2.53 6.71
CA LYS A 31 -21.21 3.89 7.27
C LYS A 31 -19.85 4.19 7.92
N PRO A 32 -19.24 5.33 7.57
CA PRO A 32 -17.99 5.75 8.20
C PRO A 32 -18.25 5.98 9.69
N THR A 33 -17.41 5.39 10.54
CA THR A 33 -17.48 5.55 12.00
C THR A 33 -16.89 6.88 12.48
N LYS A 34 -16.24 7.63 11.58
CA LYS A 34 -15.53 8.89 11.83
C LYS A 34 -16.16 10.00 10.98
N SER A 35 -16.06 11.25 11.43
CA SER A 35 -16.52 12.41 10.66
C SER A 35 -15.63 12.67 9.44
N THR A 36 -16.17 13.31 8.41
CA THR A 36 -15.41 13.64 7.19
C THR A 36 -14.10 14.41 7.49
N PRO A 37 -14.07 15.45 8.34
CA PRO A 37 -12.82 16.15 8.67
C PRO A 37 -11.79 15.25 9.37
N GLU A 38 -12.23 14.34 10.24
CA GLU A 38 -11.34 13.38 10.93
C GLU A 38 -10.71 12.39 9.95
N ILE A 39 -11.47 11.91 8.96
CA ILE A 39 -10.97 11.02 7.91
C ILE A 39 -9.89 11.72 7.08
N ILE A 40 -10.14 12.97 6.64
CA ILE A 40 -9.16 13.75 5.89
C ILE A 40 -7.90 14.01 6.72
N ALA A 41 -8.04 14.34 8.01
CA ALA A 41 -6.89 14.55 8.90
C ALA A 41 -6.05 13.27 9.06
N GLN A 42 -6.68 12.10 9.16
CA GLN A 42 -5.98 10.82 9.23
C GLN A 42 -5.27 10.48 7.93
N ILE A 43 -5.89 10.71 6.78
CA ILE A 43 -5.25 10.56 5.47
C ILE A 43 -4.02 11.46 5.37
N LYS A 44 -4.10 12.74 5.78
CA LYS A 44 -2.95 13.67 5.80
C LYS A 44 -1.81 13.13 6.66
N LYS A 45 -2.13 12.68 7.87
CA LYS A 45 -1.14 12.10 8.79
C LYS A 45 -0.49 10.84 8.23
N GLN A 46 -1.29 9.92 7.68
CA GLN A 46 -0.79 8.66 7.15
C GLN A 46 0.07 8.89 5.90
N ASN A 47 -0.34 9.80 5.01
CA ASN A 47 0.44 10.17 3.83
C ASN A 47 1.84 10.70 4.22
N ALA A 48 1.91 11.58 5.23
CA ALA A 48 3.18 12.11 5.73
C ALA A 48 4.06 11.01 6.36
N LEU A 49 3.47 10.09 7.12
CA LEU A 49 4.17 8.94 7.68
C LEU A 49 4.77 8.05 6.58
N MET A 50 3.98 7.74 5.55
CA MET A 50 4.44 6.90 4.44
C MET A 50 5.58 7.55 3.64
N ILE A 51 5.57 8.89 3.47
CA ILE A 51 6.69 9.62 2.86
C ILE A 51 7.96 9.42 3.69
N SER A 52 7.87 9.67 5.01
CA SER A 52 9.01 9.54 5.91
C SER A 52 9.58 8.12 5.92
N LEU A 53 8.71 7.10 5.93
CA LEU A 53 9.15 5.70 5.84
C LEU A 53 9.84 5.39 4.51
N ALA A 54 9.32 5.89 3.39
CA ALA A 54 9.94 5.70 2.08
C ALA A 54 11.33 6.37 2.00
N GLU A 55 11.50 7.55 2.59
CA GLU A 55 12.80 8.26 2.66
C GLU A 55 13.82 7.52 3.54
N GLN A 56 13.39 7.03 4.70
CA GLN A 56 14.23 6.22 5.58
C GLN A 56 14.72 4.95 4.85
N ASN A 57 13.81 4.29 4.13
CA ASN A 57 14.09 3.05 3.41
C ASN A 57 14.96 3.28 2.16
N GLU A 58 14.87 4.44 1.52
CA GLU A 58 15.82 4.85 0.47
C GLU A 58 17.24 4.99 1.02
N SER A 59 17.40 5.60 2.20
CA SER A 59 18.70 5.73 2.86
C SER A 59 19.31 4.37 3.20
N LEU A 60 18.50 3.44 3.73
CA LEU A 60 18.92 2.07 4.03
C LEU A 60 19.33 1.32 2.76
N LEU A 61 18.51 1.39 1.70
CA LEU A 61 18.80 0.74 0.42
C LEU A 61 20.11 1.24 -0.19
N LYS A 62 20.31 2.57 -0.19
CA LYS A 62 21.56 3.17 -0.65
C LYS A 62 22.76 2.66 0.17
N GLY A 63 22.60 2.56 1.50
CA GLY A 63 23.62 2.03 2.39
C GLY A 63 23.98 0.56 2.13
N ILE A 64 23.05 -0.26 1.62
CA ILE A 64 23.32 -1.64 1.16
C ILE A 64 24.07 -1.59 -0.16
N GLN A 65 23.56 -0.83 -1.14
CA GLN A 65 24.16 -0.73 -2.46
C GLN A 65 25.62 -0.24 -2.40
N ASP A 66 25.90 0.80 -1.63
CA ASP A 66 27.25 1.35 -1.48
C ASP A 66 28.25 0.30 -0.95
N LYS A 67 27.80 -0.61 -0.06
CA LYS A 67 28.63 -1.69 0.49
C LYS A 67 28.78 -2.83 -0.52
N TYR A 68 27.69 -3.20 -1.18
CA TYR A 68 27.69 -4.22 -2.22
C TYR A 68 28.62 -3.86 -3.38
N ASP A 69 28.54 -2.62 -3.87
CA ASP A 69 29.39 -2.11 -4.95
C ASP A 69 30.87 -2.03 -4.55
N GLN A 70 31.17 -1.86 -3.26
CA GLN A 70 32.52 -1.93 -2.69
C GLN A 70 33.01 -3.36 -2.40
N ARG A 71 32.24 -4.39 -2.78
CA ARG A 71 32.52 -5.81 -2.48
C ARG A 71 32.66 -6.11 -0.98
N LYS A 72 32.00 -5.30 -0.13
CA LYS A 72 31.88 -5.53 1.33
C LYS A 72 30.65 -6.39 1.60
N ILE A 73 30.69 -7.65 1.15
CA ILE A 73 29.50 -8.52 1.05
C ILE A 73 28.89 -8.81 2.42
N LYS A 74 29.72 -9.08 3.44
CA LYS A 74 29.25 -9.29 4.81
C LYS A 74 28.50 -8.06 5.35
N GLU A 75 29.08 -6.87 5.20
CA GLU A 75 28.46 -5.65 5.70
C GLU A 75 27.22 -5.25 4.89
N ALA A 76 27.18 -5.58 3.60
CA ALA A 76 25.98 -5.44 2.77
C ALA A 76 24.86 -6.38 3.26
N LEU A 77 25.21 -7.62 3.63
CA LEU A 77 24.26 -8.59 4.20
C LEU A 77 23.71 -8.11 5.55
N ASP A 78 24.59 -7.65 6.45
CA ASP A 78 24.20 -7.11 7.75
C ASP A 78 23.22 -5.93 7.58
N ALA A 79 23.49 -5.03 6.62
CA ALA A 79 22.58 -3.93 6.28
C ALA A 79 21.26 -4.40 5.65
N ALA A 80 21.27 -5.43 4.81
CA ALA A 80 20.07 -6.02 4.21
C ALA A 80 19.16 -6.70 5.24
N ILE A 81 19.74 -7.29 6.29
CA ILE A 81 18.98 -7.83 7.44
C ILE A 81 18.27 -6.70 8.18
N ILE A 82 18.96 -5.59 8.46
CA ILE A 82 18.37 -4.40 9.09
C ILE A 82 17.23 -3.83 8.23
N LEU A 83 17.42 -3.76 6.91
CA LEU A 83 16.37 -3.31 6.02
C LEU A 83 15.12 -4.20 6.09
N ASN A 84 15.29 -5.52 6.10
CA ASN A 84 14.17 -6.47 6.21
C ASN A 84 13.39 -6.31 7.53
N GLN A 85 14.04 -5.91 8.62
CA GLN A 85 13.34 -5.57 9.86
C GLN A 85 12.47 -4.33 9.71
N ASN A 86 12.91 -3.32 8.94
CA ASN A 86 12.15 -2.09 8.69
C ASN A 86 10.98 -2.29 7.73
N ILE A 87 11.03 -3.30 6.86
CA ILE A 87 9.97 -3.61 5.89
C ILE A 87 8.65 -4.02 6.55
N SER A 88 8.71 -4.63 7.73
CA SER A 88 7.51 -4.94 8.51
C SER A 88 6.71 -3.68 8.82
N GLN A 89 7.39 -2.56 9.11
CA GLN A 89 6.75 -1.29 9.38
C GLN A 89 6.08 -0.70 8.13
N ILE A 90 6.75 -0.71 6.97
CA ILE A 90 6.12 -0.28 5.70
C ILE A 90 4.88 -1.12 5.40
N SER A 91 4.97 -2.44 5.58
CA SER A 91 3.86 -3.35 5.28
C SER A 91 2.67 -3.09 6.21
N GLU A 92 2.90 -2.96 7.51
CA GLU A 92 1.85 -2.66 8.49
C GLU A 92 1.19 -1.31 8.22
N GLU A 93 1.98 -0.26 8.01
CA GLU A 93 1.47 1.08 7.76
C GLU A 93 0.78 1.19 6.39
N SER A 94 1.18 0.40 5.40
CA SER A 94 0.49 0.32 4.10
C SER A 94 -0.91 -0.31 4.23
N LEU A 95 -1.07 -1.32 5.10
CA LEU A 95 -2.37 -1.90 5.39
C LEU A 95 -3.30 -0.90 6.08
N LYS A 96 -2.81 -0.22 7.13
CA LYS A 96 -3.54 0.86 7.79
C LYS A 96 -3.93 1.96 6.80
N PHE A 97 -3.02 2.32 5.90
CA PHE A 97 -3.29 3.33 4.89
C PHE A 97 -4.36 2.91 3.89
N THR A 98 -4.36 1.63 3.49
CA THR A 98 -5.41 1.06 2.63
C THR A 98 -6.79 1.21 3.28
N ASP A 99 -6.90 0.95 4.59
CA ASP A 99 -8.16 1.10 5.33
C ASP A 99 -8.60 2.56 5.41
N GLU A 100 -7.68 3.49 5.63
CA GLU A 100 -8.03 4.92 5.63
C GLU A 100 -8.45 5.42 4.24
N ILE A 101 -7.83 4.93 3.16
CA ILE A 101 -8.27 5.23 1.78
C ILE A 101 -9.70 4.74 1.57
N LYS A 102 -10.00 3.52 2.04
CA LYS A 102 -11.37 2.96 1.95
C LYS A 102 -12.37 3.83 2.72
N ASN A 103 -12.03 4.29 3.92
CA ASN A 103 -12.86 5.21 4.71
C ASN A 103 -13.11 6.51 3.96
N MET A 104 -12.07 7.10 3.37
CA MET A 104 -12.17 8.32 2.58
C MET A 104 -13.05 8.15 1.34
N LEU A 105 -12.92 7.04 0.62
CA LEU A 105 -13.78 6.74 -0.53
C LEU A 105 -15.25 6.54 -0.13
N SER A 106 -15.51 5.99 1.06
CA SER A 106 -16.89 5.82 1.56
C SER A 106 -17.62 7.13 1.85
N VAL A 107 -16.88 8.22 2.13
CA VAL A 107 -17.44 9.56 2.34
C VAL A 107 -17.36 10.45 1.11
N ALA A 108 -16.80 9.97 -0.01
CA ALA A 108 -16.58 10.79 -1.21
C ALA A 108 -17.88 11.38 -1.79
N GLU A 109 -19.03 10.73 -1.55
CA GLU A 109 -20.34 11.23 -1.97
C GLU A 109 -20.79 12.50 -1.23
N ASN A 110 -20.22 12.78 -0.05
CA ASN A 110 -20.52 13.97 0.74
C ASN A 110 -19.87 15.25 0.19
N PHE A 111 -18.95 15.11 -0.77
CA PHE A 111 -18.22 16.21 -1.39
C PHE A 111 -18.88 16.63 -2.71
N ASP A 112 -18.70 17.90 -3.07
CA ASP A 112 -19.11 18.41 -4.38
C ASP A 112 -18.33 17.71 -5.52
N SER A 113 -18.76 17.92 -6.77
CA SER A 113 -18.17 17.23 -7.93
C SER A 113 -16.66 17.48 -8.09
N ASN A 114 -16.18 18.67 -7.74
CA ASN A 114 -14.77 19.04 -7.88
C ASN A 114 -13.94 18.39 -6.77
N GLN A 115 -14.40 18.53 -5.52
CA GLN A 115 -13.74 17.92 -4.36
C GLN A 115 -13.75 16.38 -4.44
N ARG A 116 -14.83 15.79 -4.94
CA ARG A 116 -14.92 14.34 -5.18
C ARG A 116 -13.89 13.87 -6.20
N ALA A 117 -13.67 14.63 -7.28
CA ALA A 117 -12.64 14.30 -8.27
C ALA A 117 -11.23 14.33 -7.63
N ILE A 118 -10.97 15.31 -6.76
CA ILE A 118 -9.70 15.40 -6.00
C ILE A 118 -9.52 14.16 -5.10
N ILE A 119 -10.56 13.75 -4.37
CA ILE A 119 -10.52 12.55 -3.51
C ILE A 119 -10.24 11.28 -4.31
N LEU A 120 -10.87 11.11 -5.47
CA LEU A 120 -10.64 9.95 -6.33
C LEU A 120 -9.21 9.91 -6.87
N GLN A 121 -8.69 11.05 -7.33
CA GLN A 121 -7.30 11.16 -7.79
C GLN A 121 -6.32 10.86 -6.65
N LEU A 122 -6.59 11.37 -5.46
CA LEU A 122 -5.79 11.15 -4.27
C LEU A 122 -5.76 9.66 -3.90
N ALA A 123 -6.93 9.00 -3.87
CA ALA A 123 -7.01 7.57 -3.61
C ALA A 123 -6.19 6.78 -4.64
N GLN A 124 -6.28 7.14 -5.93
CA GLN A 124 -5.52 6.49 -7.00
C GLN A 124 -4.01 6.62 -6.79
N ASN A 125 -3.53 7.82 -6.46
CA ASN A 125 -2.12 8.06 -6.17
C ASN A 125 -1.66 7.22 -4.96
N GLN A 126 -2.44 7.18 -3.89
CA GLN A 126 -2.09 6.45 -2.68
C GLN A 126 -2.11 4.93 -2.89
N ILE A 127 -3.08 4.39 -3.63
CA ILE A 127 -3.11 2.97 -4.04
C ILE A 127 -1.87 2.62 -4.87
N THR A 128 -1.53 3.47 -5.83
CA THR A 128 -0.34 3.30 -6.68
C THR A 128 0.94 3.28 -5.82
N SER A 129 1.02 4.18 -4.83
CA SER A 129 2.13 4.21 -3.88
C SER A 129 2.23 2.92 -3.06
N ILE A 130 1.12 2.48 -2.45
CA ILE A 130 1.06 1.24 -1.66
C ILE A 130 1.49 0.03 -2.50
N THR A 131 1.10 -0.01 -3.77
CA THR A 131 1.48 -1.10 -4.69
C THR A 131 2.99 -1.14 -4.90
N ASN A 132 3.60 0.01 -5.17
CA ASN A 132 5.06 0.09 -5.36
C ASN A 132 5.82 -0.16 -4.04
N LEU A 133 5.28 0.24 -2.89
CA LEU A 133 5.88 -0.09 -1.59
C LEU A 133 5.79 -1.59 -1.29
N LYS A 134 4.72 -2.26 -1.70
CA LYS A 134 4.62 -3.72 -1.62
C LYS A 134 5.66 -4.41 -2.51
N ASP A 135 5.84 -3.95 -3.74
CA ASP A 135 6.86 -4.50 -4.65
C ASP A 135 8.27 -4.28 -4.07
N TYR A 136 8.55 -3.08 -3.55
CA TYR A 136 9.77 -2.79 -2.79
C TYR A 136 10.02 -3.80 -1.66
N CYS A 137 9.00 -4.07 -0.84
CA CYS A 137 9.10 -5.03 0.25
C CYS A 137 9.41 -6.45 -0.26
N ALA A 138 8.78 -6.88 -1.35
CA ALA A 138 9.02 -8.20 -1.94
C ALA A 138 10.46 -8.36 -2.46
N TYR A 139 11.02 -7.32 -3.09
CA TYR A 139 12.38 -7.36 -3.60
C TYR A 139 13.45 -7.41 -2.51
N ALA A 140 13.22 -6.81 -1.34
CA ALA A 140 14.23 -6.76 -0.29
C ALA A 140 14.58 -8.13 0.29
N ASP A 141 13.61 -9.04 0.37
CA ASP A 141 13.85 -10.42 0.78
C ASP A 141 14.73 -11.16 -0.23
N LEU A 142 14.51 -10.90 -1.53
CA LEU A 142 15.32 -11.45 -2.61
C LEU A 142 16.74 -10.86 -2.61
N VAL A 143 16.90 -9.55 -2.38
CA VAL A 143 18.21 -8.91 -2.23
C VAL A 143 18.99 -9.55 -1.08
N LYS A 144 18.37 -9.71 0.09
CA LYS A 144 18.99 -10.38 1.24
C LYS A 144 19.43 -11.80 0.89
N GLN A 145 18.57 -12.59 0.25
CA GLN A 145 18.90 -13.96 -0.16
C GLN A 145 20.05 -14.01 -1.17
N GLY A 146 20.05 -13.13 -2.17
CA GLY A 146 21.10 -13.08 -3.17
C GLY A 146 22.46 -12.67 -2.57
N ILE A 147 22.49 -11.65 -1.69
CA ILE A 147 23.73 -11.25 -0.99
C ILE A 147 24.20 -12.36 -0.05
N ALA A 148 23.29 -13.05 0.65
CA ALA A 148 23.65 -14.17 1.53
C ALA A 148 24.31 -15.32 0.76
N ALA A 149 23.79 -15.67 -0.41
CA ALA A 149 24.37 -16.69 -1.25
C ALA A 149 25.71 -16.27 -1.86
N GLU A 150 25.93 -14.98 -2.19
CA GLU A 150 27.27 -14.48 -2.54
C GLU A 150 28.25 -14.64 -1.36
N TYR A 151 27.80 -14.30 -0.14
CA TYR A 151 28.62 -14.42 1.06
C TYR A 151 29.03 -15.86 1.35
N GLU A 152 28.09 -16.80 1.29
CA GLU A 152 28.36 -18.24 1.48
C GLU A 152 29.35 -18.76 0.43
N ALA A 153 29.19 -18.37 -0.83
CA ALA A 153 30.12 -18.76 -1.89
C ALA A 153 31.55 -18.22 -1.67
N GLU A 154 31.68 -16.99 -1.18
CA GLU A 154 32.98 -16.40 -0.81
C GLU A 154 33.65 -17.14 0.36
N LEU A 155 32.88 -17.59 1.36
CA LEU A 155 33.41 -18.39 2.47
C LEU A 155 33.89 -19.77 2.02
N ASP A 156 33.12 -20.42 1.15
CA ASP A 156 33.39 -21.79 0.69
C ASP A 156 34.41 -21.85 -0.46
N ASN A 157 34.91 -20.70 -0.94
CA ASN A 157 35.72 -20.59 -2.16
C ASN A 157 35.08 -21.34 -3.34
N SER A 158 33.76 -21.27 -3.44
CA SER A 158 32.98 -21.98 -4.45
C SER A 158 32.52 -21.04 -5.56
N PRO A 159 32.36 -21.53 -6.81
CA PRO A 159 31.82 -20.71 -7.87
C PRO A 159 30.38 -20.29 -7.54
N ILE A 160 30.12 -19.00 -7.68
CA ILE A 160 28.79 -18.42 -7.45
C ILE A 160 27.83 -18.96 -8.51
N ASN A 161 26.82 -19.71 -8.08
CA ASN A 161 25.70 -20.14 -8.92
C ASN A 161 24.41 -19.46 -8.43
N LEU A 162 24.22 -18.22 -8.85
CA LEU A 162 23.10 -17.38 -8.44
C LEU A 162 22.10 -17.18 -9.57
N ASN A 163 20.86 -17.57 -9.32
CA ASN A 163 19.70 -17.17 -10.14
C ASN A 163 19.14 -15.79 -9.74
N ILE A 164 19.63 -15.21 -8.65
CA ILE A 164 19.20 -13.92 -8.11
C ILE A 164 20.33 -12.93 -8.33
N GLN A 165 20.04 -11.77 -8.92
CA GLN A 165 21.01 -10.70 -9.14
C GLN A 165 20.71 -9.52 -8.20
N PRO A 166 21.41 -9.40 -7.04
CA PRO A 166 21.11 -8.36 -6.05
C PRO A 166 21.19 -6.94 -6.62
N GLY A 167 22.19 -6.66 -7.47
CA GLY A 167 22.37 -5.37 -8.11
C GLY A 167 21.17 -4.90 -8.92
N GLU A 168 20.59 -5.78 -9.74
CA GLU A 168 19.40 -5.47 -10.54
C GLU A 168 18.16 -5.32 -9.65
N LEU A 169 17.98 -6.19 -8.66
CA LEU A 169 16.88 -6.07 -7.70
C LEU A 169 16.94 -4.77 -6.89
N MET A 170 18.13 -4.31 -6.49
CA MET A 170 18.28 -3.02 -5.82
C MET A 170 17.86 -1.84 -6.72
N LYS A 171 18.07 -1.91 -8.03
CA LYS A 171 17.55 -0.90 -8.98
C LYS A 171 16.02 -0.92 -9.05
N GLU A 172 15.42 -2.12 -9.10
CA GLU A 172 13.96 -2.25 -9.08
C GLU A 172 13.36 -1.71 -7.78
N MET A 173 14.02 -1.92 -6.64
CA MET A 173 13.65 -1.33 -5.36
C MET A 173 13.72 0.20 -5.39
N GLN A 174 14.79 0.78 -5.95
CA GLN A 174 14.92 2.23 -6.10
C GLN A 174 13.81 2.82 -6.96
N ASN A 175 13.50 2.17 -8.07
CA ASN A 175 12.43 2.61 -8.96
C ASN A 175 11.06 2.56 -8.26
N SER A 176 10.79 1.46 -7.53
CA SER A 176 9.56 1.30 -6.75
C SER A 176 9.42 2.40 -5.68
N LEU A 177 10.48 2.67 -4.91
CA LEU A 177 10.48 3.77 -3.93
C LEU A 177 10.27 5.14 -4.59
N LYS A 178 10.89 5.37 -5.75
CA LYS A 178 10.75 6.63 -6.49
C LYS A 178 9.30 6.86 -6.91
N ILE A 179 8.66 5.86 -7.51
CA ILE A 179 7.25 5.94 -7.95
C ILE A 179 6.34 6.13 -6.73
N ALA A 180 6.58 5.40 -5.64
CA ALA A 180 5.81 5.52 -4.42
C ALA A 180 5.87 6.93 -3.84
N LYS A 181 7.08 7.50 -3.69
CA LYS A 181 7.28 8.86 -3.18
C LYS A 181 6.65 9.91 -4.09
N GLN A 182 6.81 9.79 -5.41
CA GLN A 182 6.20 10.73 -6.36
C GLN A 182 4.68 10.79 -6.17
N ASN A 183 4.02 9.64 -6.08
CA ASN A 183 2.57 9.58 -5.88
C ASN A 183 2.13 10.10 -4.50
N LEU A 184 2.89 9.81 -3.43
CA LEU A 184 2.60 10.35 -2.10
C LEU A 184 2.75 11.87 -2.05
N SER A 185 3.74 12.42 -2.74
CA SER A 185 3.94 13.87 -2.85
C SER A 185 2.81 14.52 -3.63
N THR A 186 2.41 13.95 -4.77
CA THR A 186 1.25 14.44 -5.53
C THR A 186 -0.04 14.36 -4.70
N ALA A 187 -0.24 13.29 -3.94
CA ALA A 187 -1.37 13.18 -3.01
C ALA A 187 -1.30 14.24 -1.88
N SER A 188 -0.10 14.52 -1.37
CA SER A 188 0.13 15.56 -0.35
C SER A 188 -0.23 16.96 -0.86
N ASP A 189 0.09 17.25 -2.12
CA ASP A 189 -0.27 18.53 -2.74
C ASP A 189 -1.77 18.65 -2.93
N ALA A 190 -2.43 17.61 -3.46
CA ALA A 190 -3.88 17.57 -3.60
C ALA A 190 -4.64 17.71 -2.26
N LEU A 191 -4.04 17.25 -1.16
CA LEU A 191 -4.57 17.40 0.19
C LEU A 191 -4.58 18.85 0.71
N LYS A 192 -3.79 19.75 0.13
CA LYS A 192 -3.80 21.18 0.51
C LYS A 192 -5.05 21.89 -0.01
N ASP A 193 -5.66 21.33 -1.05
CA ASP A 193 -6.85 21.87 -1.72
C ASP A 193 -8.17 21.29 -1.15
N LEU A 194 -8.07 20.39 -0.16
CA LEU A 194 -9.16 19.82 0.64
C LEU A 194 -9.16 20.35 2.08
#